data_AF-A0A0D7KPJ1-F1
#
_entry.id   AF-A0A0D7KPJ1-F1
#
_cell.length_a   1.000
_cell.length_b   1.000
_cell.length_c   1.000
_cell.angle_alpha   90.00
_cell.angle_beta   90.00
_cell.angle_gamma   90.00
#
_symmetry.space_group_name_H-M   'P 1'
#
loop_
_entity.id
_entity.type
_entity.pdbx_description
1 polymer ?
#
loop_
_entity_poly.entity_id
_entity_poly.type
_entity_poly.pdbx_seq_one_letter_code
_entity_poly.pdbx_strand_id
1 'polypeptide(L)'
;MRTDISNWMPITVFEINKVFSDMPIQWCIAGGWALDLHLCKQTREHSDIDVIITRDEQLIAYQNLKRDWMLYKAQDGKLDLWEDGEYLKSTEDIWVSKSSETPWAFQIMIIDTEENFWTYKRDKSIRRPLDEICLKTVEGIPYLRPEIQLLHKAGSSQVREKDHNDFQTMLPSLLPQEKAWLKSSLNRQFPEGHAWVKFL
;
A
#
# COMPACT_ATOMS: atom_id res chain seq x y z
N MET A 1 1.47 2.14 -25.84
CA MET A 1 1.62 2.64 -24.46
C MET A 1 0.25 3.04 -23.97
N ARG A 2 -0.19 2.53 -22.80
CA ARG A 2 -1.49 2.91 -22.24
C ARG A 2 -1.44 4.36 -21.76
N THR A 3 -2.53 5.10 -21.95
CA THR A 3 -2.65 6.52 -21.55
C THR A 3 -3.89 6.79 -20.70
N ASP A 4 -4.67 5.76 -20.41
CA ASP A 4 -5.95 5.82 -19.72
C ASP A 4 -5.78 5.80 -18.19
N ILE A 5 -5.09 6.81 -17.68
CA ILE A 5 -4.63 6.86 -16.28
C ILE A 5 -5.74 6.84 -15.22
N SER A 6 -6.96 7.22 -15.61
CA SER A 6 -8.14 7.28 -14.73
C SER A 6 -9.12 6.14 -14.95
N ASN A 7 -8.81 5.17 -15.82
CA ASN A 7 -9.71 4.07 -16.19
C ASN A 7 -9.65 2.94 -15.14
N TRP A 8 -10.13 3.21 -13.94
CA TRP A 8 -10.14 2.24 -12.83
C TRP A 8 -11.49 1.57 -12.68
N MET A 9 -11.47 0.25 -12.53
CA MET A 9 -12.62 -0.54 -12.10
C MET A 9 -12.07 -1.60 -11.13
N PRO A 10 -11.86 -1.22 -9.86
CA PRO A 10 -11.12 -2.06 -8.95
C PRO A 10 -11.88 -3.35 -8.64
N ILE A 11 -11.14 -4.45 -8.54
CA ILE A 11 -11.70 -5.70 -8.00
C ILE A 11 -11.88 -5.58 -6.49
N THR A 12 -12.69 -6.47 -5.91
CA THR A 12 -12.98 -6.47 -4.48
C THR A 12 -11.80 -6.97 -3.64
N VAL A 13 -11.79 -6.59 -2.36
CA VAL A 13 -10.86 -7.13 -1.35
C VAL A 13 -10.84 -8.67 -1.34
N PHE A 14 -12.00 -9.30 -1.50
CA PHE A 14 -12.11 -10.76 -1.54
C PHE A 14 -11.47 -11.36 -2.80
N GLU A 15 -11.61 -10.71 -3.95
CA GLU A 15 -10.95 -11.12 -5.18
C GLU A 15 -9.43 -10.93 -5.09
N ILE A 16 -8.94 -9.85 -4.47
CA ILE A 16 -7.51 -9.67 -4.17
C ILE A 16 -7.01 -10.83 -3.30
N ASN A 17 -7.74 -11.19 -2.25
CA ASN A 17 -7.35 -12.32 -1.42
C ASN A 17 -7.21 -13.62 -2.22
N LYS A 18 -8.13 -13.90 -3.15
CA LYS A 18 -8.02 -15.07 -4.05
C LYS A 18 -6.83 -14.99 -4.99
N VAL A 19 -6.46 -13.80 -5.46
CA VAL A 19 -5.31 -13.61 -6.34
C VAL A 19 -4.01 -13.92 -5.61
N PHE A 20 -3.87 -13.47 -4.36
CA PHE A 20 -2.59 -13.51 -3.65
C PHE A 20 -2.45 -14.63 -2.60
N SER A 21 -3.53 -15.28 -2.15
CA SER A 21 -3.49 -16.27 -1.04
C SER A 21 -2.57 -17.46 -1.29
N ASP A 22 -2.44 -17.87 -2.54
CA ASP A 22 -1.68 -19.07 -2.92
C ASP A 22 -0.22 -18.75 -3.31
N MET A 23 0.15 -17.46 -3.31
CA MET A 23 1.49 -17.02 -3.64
C MET A 23 2.40 -17.12 -2.41
N PRO A 24 3.61 -17.70 -2.54
CA PRO A 24 4.56 -17.81 -1.42
C PRO A 24 5.33 -16.50 -1.26
N ILE A 25 4.61 -15.40 -1.04
CA ILE A 25 5.17 -14.06 -0.84
C ILE A 25 4.48 -13.36 0.34
N GLN A 26 5.16 -12.39 0.93
CA GLN A 26 4.52 -11.47 1.85
C GLN A 26 3.77 -10.37 1.09
N TRP A 27 2.46 -10.32 1.30
CA TRP A 27 1.60 -9.29 0.75
C TRP A 27 0.61 -8.80 1.80
N CYS A 28 0.15 -7.55 1.67
CA CYS A 28 -1.02 -7.09 2.39
C CYS A 28 -1.74 -5.93 1.70
N ILE A 29 -3.03 -5.79 1.95
CA ILE A 29 -3.84 -4.67 1.44
C ILE A 29 -3.37 -3.38 2.11
N ALA A 30 -3.21 -2.32 1.33
CA ALA A 30 -2.83 -1.00 1.78
C ALA A 30 -3.90 0.03 1.41
N GLY A 31 -3.56 1.32 1.51
CA GLY A 31 -4.42 2.41 1.11
C GLY A 31 -5.61 2.61 2.04
N GLY A 32 -6.70 3.13 1.49
CA GLY A 32 -7.94 3.33 2.25
C GLY A 32 -8.60 2.02 2.68
N TRP A 33 -8.48 0.96 1.88
CA TRP A 33 -9.03 -0.36 2.20
C TRP A 33 -8.39 -0.97 3.45
N ALA A 34 -7.10 -0.76 3.70
CA ALA A 34 -6.45 -1.23 4.92
C ALA A 34 -7.07 -0.62 6.20
N LEU A 35 -7.44 0.66 6.13
CA LEU A 35 -8.10 1.37 7.23
C LEU A 35 -9.52 0.84 7.46
N ASP A 36 -10.27 0.63 6.39
CA ASP A 36 -11.63 0.09 6.45
C ASP A 36 -11.67 -1.37 6.93
N LEU A 37 -10.67 -2.17 6.55
CA LEU A 37 -10.47 -3.53 7.06
C LEU A 37 -10.18 -3.52 8.56
N HIS A 38 -9.34 -2.59 9.03
CA HIS A 38 -9.07 -2.43 10.46
C HIS A 38 -10.33 -2.07 11.25
N LEU A 39 -11.17 -1.17 10.70
CA LEU A 39 -12.42 -0.74 11.31
C LEU A 39 -13.58 -1.73 11.13
N CYS A 40 -13.38 -2.81 10.36
CA CYS A 40 -14.43 -3.75 9.96
C CYS A 40 -15.65 -3.07 9.31
N LYS A 41 -15.44 -1.94 8.64
CA LYS A 41 -16.50 -1.14 8.02
C LYS A 41 -15.92 -0.27 6.91
N GLN A 42 -16.64 -0.21 5.78
CA GLN A 42 -16.33 0.76 4.74
C GLN A 42 -16.69 2.18 5.18
N THR A 43 -15.71 3.08 5.22
CA THR A 43 -15.89 4.46 5.70
C THR A 43 -16.15 5.47 4.58
N ARG A 44 -15.73 5.13 3.35
CA ARG A 44 -15.98 5.89 2.12
C ARG A 44 -15.85 5.00 0.89
N GLU A 45 -16.22 5.53 -0.27
CA GLU A 45 -15.89 4.89 -1.54
C GLU A 45 -14.37 4.95 -1.80
N HIS A 46 -13.84 3.87 -2.39
CA HIS A 46 -12.45 3.76 -2.83
C HIS A 46 -12.43 3.58 -4.35
N SER A 47 -11.66 4.43 -5.02
CA SER A 47 -11.49 4.39 -6.49
C SER A 47 -10.48 3.34 -6.96
N ASP A 48 -9.72 2.78 -6.03
CA ASP A 48 -8.58 1.90 -6.23
C ASP A 48 -8.53 0.83 -5.12
N ILE A 49 -7.65 -0.15 -5.32
CA ILE A 49 -7.22 -1.08 -4.27
C ILE A 49 -5.71 -1.28 -4.39
N ASP A 50 -5.04 -1.02 -3.28
CA ASP A 50 -3.58 -1.05 -3.18
C ASP A 50 -3.15 -2.34 -2.47
N VAL A 51 -2.14 -3.00 -3.01
CA VAL A 51 -1.51 -4.18 -2.40
C VAL A 51 -0.02 -3.90 -2.26
N ILE A 52 0.56 -4.17 -1.09
CA ILE A 52 2.02 -4.11 -0.92
C ILE A 52 2.64 -5.49 -1.12
N ILE A 53 3.82 -5.53 -1.72
CA ILE A 53 4.71 -6.69 -1.76
C ILE A 53 6.15 -6.24 -1.48
N THR A 54 7.03 -7.16 -1.08
CA THR A 54 8.45 -6.82 -0.90
C THR A 54 9.21 -6.79 -2.22
N ARG A 55 10.26 -5.95 -2.30
CA ARG A 55 11.12 -5.88 -3.50
C ARG A 55 11.84 -7.19 -3.80
N ASP A 56 12.22 -7.94 -2.77
CA ASP A 56 12.92 -9.21 -2.92
C ASP A 56 12.01 -10.30 -3.50
N GLU A 57 10.70 -10.21 -3.29
CA GLU A 57 9.70 -11.19 -3.78
C GLU A 57 9.06 -10.81 -5.11
N GLN A 58 9.43 -9.65 -5.69
CA GLN A 58 8.78 -9.09 -6.87
C GLN A 58 8.72 -10.04 -8.08
N LEU A 59 9.77 -10.85 -8.29
CA LEU A 59 9.82 -11.79 -9.41
C LEU A 59 8.86 -12.97 -9.17
N ILE A 60 8.69 -13.42 -7.93
CA ILE A 60 7.72 -14.46 -7.58
C ILE A 60 6.31 -13.94 -7.83
N ALA A 61 6.02 -12.70 -7.40
CA ALA A 61 4.74 -12.05 -7.68
C ALA A 61 4.47 -11.96 -9.19
N TYR A 62 5.46 -11.49 -9.97
CA TYR A 62 5.35 -11.39 -11.42
C TYR A 62 5.03 -12.74 -12.09
N GLN A 63 5.77 -13.81 -11.75
CA GLN A 63 5.59 -15.13 -12.35
C GLN A 63 4.20 -15.72 -12.09
N ASN A 64 3.60 -15.42 -10.94
CA ASN A 64 2.24 -15.85 -10.62
C ASN A 64 1.19 -15.00 -11.32
N LEU A 65 1.36 -13.67 -11.33
CA LEU A 65 0.37 -12.73 -11.87
C LEU A 65 0.31 -12.72 -13.40
N LYS A 66 1.45 -12.87 -14.09
CA LYS A 66 1.53 -12.78 -15.57
C LYS A 66 0.66 -13.79 -16.33
N ARG A 67 0.14 -14.81 -15.64
CA ARG A 67 -0.74 -15.85 -16.21
C ARG A 67 -2.12 -15.30 -16.55
N ASP A 68 -2.64 -14.41 -15.70
CA ASP A 68 -4.03 -13.93 -15.75
C ASP A 68 -4.13 -12.41 -15.82
N TRP A 69 -2.99 -11.70 -15.77
CA TRP A 69 -2.91 -10.25 -15.65
C TRP A 69 -1.77 -9.68 -16.50
N MET A 70 -1.98 -8.45 -16.98
CA MET A 70 -0.93 -7.59 -17.51
C MET A 70 -0.48 -6.61 -16.43
N LEU A 71 0.83 -6.47 -16.28
CA LEU A 71 1.45 -5.63 -15.27
C LEU A 71 2.17 -4.46 -15.95
N TYR A 72 1.86 -3.24 -15.52
CA TYR A 72 2.42 -2.01 -16.07
C TYR A 72 3.19 -1.26 -15.01
N LYS A 73 4.43 -0.91 -15.29
CA LYS A 73 5.26 0.00 -14.50
C LYS A 73 4.69 1.40 -14.64
N ALA A 74 4.18 1.96 -13.55
CA ALA A 74 3.70 3.33 -13.49
C ALA A 74 4.82 4.22 -12.93
N GLN A 75 5.56 4.88 -13.82
CA GLN A 75 6.71 5.69 -13.42
C GLN A 75 6.85 6.93 -14.31
N ASP A 76 7.12 8.09 -13.69
CA ASP A 76 7.36 9.35 -14.41
C ASP A 76 6.25 9.72 -15.41
N GLY A 77 4.99 9.40 -15.06
CA GLY A 77 3.81 9.63 -15.91
C GLY A 77 3.68 8.68 -17.10
N LYS A 78 4.48 7.62 -17.18
CA LYS A 78 4.46 6.60 -18.23
C LYS A 78 3.97 5.26 -17.70
N LEU A 79 3.41 4.47 -18.62
CA LEU A 79 2.89 3.13 -18.37
C LEU A 79 3.51 2.15 -19.38
N ASP A 80 4.59 1.53 -18.95
CA ASP A 80 5.34 0.53 -19.72
C ASP A 80 5.05 -0.87 -19.19
N LEU A 81 5.03 -1.87 -20.07
CA LEU A 81 4.88 -3.25 -19.62
C LEU A 81 6.05 -3.65 -18.73
N TRP A 82 5.75 -4.40 -17.67
CA TRP A 82 6.76 -5.12 -16.90
C TRP A 82 7.08 -6.42 -17.64
N GLU A 83 8.33 -6.52 -18.11
CA GLU A 83 8.78 -7.62 -18.96
C GLU A 83 9.23 -8.85 -18.14
N ASP A 84 9.14 -10.03 -18.75
CA ASP A 84 9.49 -11.27 -18.09
C ASP A 84 10.98 -11.34 -17.76
N GLY A 85 11.29 -11.60 -16.48
CA GLY A 85 12.66 -11.59 -15.97
C GLY A 85 13.24 -10.21 -15.67
N GLU A 86 12.50 -9.12 -15.91
CA GLU A 86 12.92 -7.78 -15.54
C GLU A 86 12.85 -7.58 -14.01
N TYR A 87 13.98 -7.21 -13.39
CA TYR A 87 14.02 -6.85 -11.97
C TYR A 87 13.90 -5.33 -11.79
N LEU A 88 12.86 -4.89 -11.08
CA LEU A 88 12.60 -3.48 -10.83
C LEU A 88 13.42 -2.99 -9.63
N LYS A 89 14.43 -2.17 -9.92
CA LYS A 89 15.32 -1.60 -8.91
C LYS A 89 14.72 -0.42 -8.16
N SER A 90 13.93 0.41 -8.86
CA SER A 90 13.42 1.69 -8.34
C SER A 90 11.94 1.91 -8.60
N THR A 91 11.34 1.23 -9.57
CA THR A 91 9.89 1.31 -9.77
C THR A 91 9.18 0.74 -8.54
N GLU A 92 8.23 1.50 -8.01
CA GLU A 92 7.44 1.14 -6.83
C GLU A 92 6.00 0.81 -7.21
N ASP A 93 5.43 1.50 -8.20
CA ASP A 93 4.01 1.40 -8.53
C ASP A 93 3.79 0.56 -9.79
N ILE A 94 3.05 -0.54 -9.64
CA ILE A 94 2.67 -1.44 -10.72
C ILE A 94 1.16 -1.46 -10.84
N TRP A 95 0.64 -1.08 -12.00
CA TRP A 95 -0.78 -1.10 -12.29
C TRP A 95 -1.15 -2.36 -13.03
N VAL A 96 -2.23 -3.00 -12.58
CA VAL A 96 -2.58 -4.35 -13.02
C VAL A 96 -3.94 -4.32 -13.72
N SER A 97 -4.03 -4.97 -14.87
CA SER A 97 -5.27 -5.10 -15.65
C SER A 97 -5.41 -6.51 -16.21
N LYS A 98 -6.63 -6.92 -16.60
CA LYS A 98 -6.86 -8.25 -17.20
C LYS A 98 -6.28 -8.37 -18.61
N SER A 99 -6.34 -7.29 -19.38
CA SER A 99 -5.72 -7.16 -20.69
C SER A 99 -5.30 -5.71 -20.95
N SER A 100 -4.74 -5.45 -22.12
CA SER A 100 -4.33 -4.12 -22.57
C SER A 100 -5.51 -3.15 -22.80
N GLU A 101 -6.74 -3.66 -22.85
CA GLU A 101 -7.96 -2.90 -23.16
C GLU A 101 -8.92 -2.79 -21.96
N THR A 102 -8.69 -3.54 -20.89
CA THR A 102 -9.54 -3.51 -19.69
C THR A 102 -9.12 -2.44 -18.70
N PRO A 103 -10.05 -1.91 -17.89
CA PRO A 103 -9.73 -1.02 -16.78
C PRO A 103 -8.67 -1.57 -15.82
N TRP A 104 -8.03 -0.68 -15.08
CA TRP A 104 -7.13 -1.01 -13.97
C TRP A 104 -7.91 -1.67 -12.84
N ALA A 105 -7.46 -2.86 -12.45
CA ALA A 105 -8.11 -3.70 -11.44
C ALA A 105 -7.55 -3.45 -10.04
N PHE A 106 -6.23 -3.23 -9.93
CA PHE A 106 -5.56 -2.93 -8.67
C PHE A 106 -4.14 -2.40 -8.91
N GLN A 107 -3.56 -1.84 -7.85
CA GLN A 107 -2.17 -1.39 -7.82
C GLN A 107 -1.36 -2.28 -6.88
N ILE A 108 -0.14 -2.61 -7.29
CA ILE A 108 0.88 -3.18 -6.43
C ILE A 108 1.91 -2.09 -6.12
N MET A 109 2.19 -1.89 -4.84
CA MET A 109 3.26 -1.03 -4.33
C MET A 109 4.40 -1.91 -3.82
N ILE A 110 5.55 -1.83 -4.48
CA ILE A 110 6.76 -2.55 -4.08
C ILE A 110 7.45 -1.76 -2.97
N ILE A 111 7.62 -2.39 -1.80
CA ILE A 111 8.30 -1.80 -0.64
C ILE A 111 9.71 -2.36 -0.47
N ASP A 112 10.61 -1.52 0.03
CA ASP A 112 11.99 -1.89 0.35
C ASP A 112 12.11 -2.51 1.74
N THR A 113 12.99 -3.51 1.83
CA THR A 113 13.35 -4.20 3.06
C THR A 113 14.87 -4.21 3.26
N GLU A 114 15.32 -4.09 4.51
CA GLU A 114 16.72 -4.19 4.91
C GLU A 114 16.80 -5.14 6.12
N GLU A 115 17.53 -6.26 6.01
CA GLU A 115 17.73 -7.23 7.11
C GLU A 115 16.43 -7.72 7.80
N ASN A 116 15.37 -8.01 7.03
CA ASN A 116 14.04 -8.38 7.53
C ASN A 116 13.26 -7.24 8.24
N PHE A 117 13.67 -5.98 8.02
CA PHE A 117 12.91 -4.81 8.41
C PHE A 117 12.33 -4.13 7.18
N TRP A 118 11.07 -3.75 7.27
CA TRP A 118 10.51 -2.73 6.39
C TRP A 118 11.13 -1.37 6.73
N THR A 119 11.47 -0.60 5.70
CA THR A 119 11.97 0.78 5.84
C THR A 119 11.01 1.77 5.21
N TYR A 120 10.79 2.90 5.87
CA TYR A 120 9.94 3.95 5.35
C TYR A 120 10.68 4.78 4.29
N LYS A 121 10.16 4.80 3.06
CA LYS A 121 10.88 5.37 1.91
C LYS A 121 11.33 6.84 2.04
N ARG A 122 10.62 7.65 2.85
CA ARG A 122 10.95 9.08 3.04
C ARG A 122 11.94 9.32 4.17
N ASP A 123 12.10 8.36 5.08
CA ASP A 123 13.07 8.38 6.17
C ASP A 123 13.38 6.94 6.58
N LYS A 124 14.49 6.40 6.08
CA LYS A 124 14.93 5.01 6.32
C LYS A 124 15.22 4.68 7.79
N SER A 125 15.38 5.69 8.65
CA SER A 125 15.55 5.46 10.08
C SER A 125 14.25 5.04 10.77
N ILE A 126 13.10 5.29 10.13
CA ILE A 126 11.80 4.77 10.53
C ILE A 126 11.65 3.38 9.91
N ARG A 127 11.68 2.36 10.76
CA ARG A 127 11.65 0.96 10.35
C ARG A 127 10.85 0.11 11.33
N ARG A 128 10.37 -1.04 10.88
CA ARG A 128 9.72 -2.07 11.71
C ARG A 128 10.07 -3.47 11.22
N PRO A 129 10.09 -4.48 12.10
CA PRO A 129 10.17 -5.88 11.69
C PRO A 129 9.11 -6.18 10.63
N LEU A 130 9.49 -6.91 9.59
CA LEU A 130 8.61 -7.17 8.45
C LEU A 130 7.35 -7.97 8.85
N ASP A 131 7.45 -8.83 9.85
CA ASP A 131 6.33 -9.58 10.43
C ASP A 131 5.38 -8.73 11.29
N GLU A 132 5.77 -7.49 11.62
CA GLU A 132 4.97 -6.56 12.41
C GLU A 132 4.23 -5.51 11.57
N ILE A 133 4.45 -5.39 10.26
CA ILE A 133 3.85 -4.29 9.49
C ILE A 133 2.40 -4.53 9.07
N CYS A 134 1.96 -5.79 9.00
CA CYS A 134 0.59 -6.14 8.62
C CYS A 134 -0.16 -6.77 9.80
N LEU A 135 -1.46 -6.53 9.87
CA LEU A 135 -2.43 -7.26 10.67
C LEU A 135 -3.23 -8.19 9.76
N LYS A 136 -4.10 -9.04 10.32
CA LYS A 136 -5.01 -9.90 9.56
C LYS A 136 -6.44 -9.72 10.03
N THR A 137 -7.40 -9.79 9.11
CA THR A 137 -8.82 -9.90 9.44
C THR A 137 -9.13 -11.27 10.03
N VAL A 138 -10.36 -11.50 10.51
CA VAL A 138 -10.80 -12.81 11.01
C VAL A 138 -10.80 -13.88 9.90
N GLU A 139 -10.99 -13.47 8.65
CA GLU A 139 -10.89 -14.32 7.45
C GLU A 139 -9.43 -14.53 6.99
N GLY A 140 -8.45 -13.97 7.71
CA GLY A 140 -7.03 -14.12 7.42
C GLY A 140 -6.49 -13.18 6.34
N ILE A 141 -7.27 -12.20 5.88
CA ILE A 141 -6.85 -11.25 4.85
C ILE A 141 -5.81 -10.29 5.48
N PRO A 142 -4.57 -10.25 4.97
CA PRO A 142 -3.56 -9.37 5.52
C PRO A 142 -3.81 -7.92 5.06
N TYR A 143 -3.67 -6.97 5.98
CA TYR A 143 -3.75 -5.53 5.70
C TYR A 143 -2.69 -4.74 6.48
N LEU A 144 -2.24 -3.61 5.92
CA LEU A 144 -1.21 -2.77 6.50
C LEU A 144 -1.71 -2.15 7.80
N ARG A 145 -0.85 -2.13 8.82
CA ARG A 145 -1.16 -1.49 10.10
C ARG A 145 -1.61 -0.03 9.93
N PRO A 146 -2.65 0.39 10.67
CA PRO A 146 -3.25 1.70 10.48
C PRO A 146 -2.27 2.85 10.74
N GLU A 147 -1.41 2.75 11.76
CA GLU A 147 -0.42 3.79 12.04
C GLU A 147 0.66 3.92 10.94
N ILE A 148 0.99 2.83 10.25
CA ILE A 148 1.91 2.86 9.10
C ILE A 148 1.21 3.50 7.90
N GLN A 149 -0.04 3.10 7.62
CA GLN A 149 -0.83 3.68 6.54
C GLN A 149 -1.04 5.20 6.73
N LEU A 150 -1.26 5.64 7.96
CA LEU A 150 -1.39 7.07 8.31
C LEU A 150 -0.06 7.81 8.17
N LEU A 151 1.08 7.21 8.51
CA LEU A 151 2.40 7.80 8.25
C LEU A 151 2.59 8.06 6.74
N HIS A 152 2.22 7.12 5.88
CA HIS A 152 2.31 7.31 4.43
C HIS A 152 1.46 8.47 3.93
N LYS A 153 0.23 8.60 4.45
CA LYS A 153 -0.71 9.68 4.13
C LYS A 153 -0.20 11.04 4.58
N ALA A 154 0.24 11.16 5.83
CA ALA A 154 0.88 12.35 6.38
C ALA A 154 2.14 12.76 5.60
N GLY A 155 2.90 11.77 5.13
CA GLY A 155 4.12 11.97 4.36
C GLY A 155 3.92 12.42 2.91
N SER A 156 2.68 12.51 2.42
CA SER A 156 2.39 12.93 1.04
C SER A 156 2.82 14.38 0.81
N SER A 157 3.19 14.74 -0.43
CA SER A 157 3.56 16.13 -0.79
C SER A 157 2.47 17.14 -0.42
N GLN A 158 1.22 16.70 -0.50
CA GLN A 158 0.06 17.40 0.03
C GLN A 158 -0.84 16.39 0.74
N VAL A 159 -1.19 16.69 2.00
CA VAL A 159 -2.22 15.95 2.73
C VAL A 159 -3.59 16.36 2.15
N ARG A 160 -4.26 15.43 1.46
CA ARG A 160 -5.57 15.68 0.82
C ARG A 160 -6.67 15.64 1.87
N GLU A 161 -7.84 16.21 1.55
CA GLU A 161 -9.02 16.16 2.42
C GLU A 161 -9.38 14.72 2.83
N LYS A 162 -9.39 13.78 1.88
CA LYS A 162 -9.63 12.36 2.19
C LYS A 162 -8.59 11.75 3.14
N ASP A 163 -7.34 12.19 3.07
CA ASP A 163 -6.29 11.71 3.98
C ASP A 163 -6.50 12.26 5.41
N HIS A 164 -7.00 13.50 5.54
CA HIS A 164 -7.38 14.07 6.82
C HIS A 164 -8.61 13.36 7.42
N ASN A 165 -9.62 13.09 6.60
CA ASN A 165 -10.83 12.37 7.02
C ASN A 165 -10.48 10.93 7.45
N ASP A 166 -9.62 10.24 6.69
CA ASP A 166 -9.09 8.92 7.05
C ASP A 166 -8.37 9.00 8.42
N PHE A 167 -7.51 10.00 8.65
CA PHE A 167 -6.83 10.21 9.94
C PHE A 167 -7.81 10.41 11.11
N GLN A 168 -8.79 11.32 10.95
CA GLN A 168 -9.78 11.61 12.00
C GLN A 168 -10.64 10.39 12.33
N THR A 169 -11.04 9.64 11.30
CA THR A 169 -11.88 8.43 11.46
C THR A 169 -11.13 7.33 12.18
N MET A 170 -9.84 7.17 11.91
CA MET A 170 -8.99 6.13 12.52
C MET A 170 -8.57 6.46 13.96
N LEU A 171 -8.41 7.74 14.30
CA LEU A 171 -7.83 8.16 15.58
C LEU A 171 -8.47 7.54 16.84
N PRO A 172 -9.81 7.36 16.95
CA PRO A 172 -10.41 6.70 18.10
C PRO A 172 -10.08 5.21 18.24
N SER A 173 -9.77 4.54 17.12
CA SER A 173 -9.47 3.09 17.09
C SER A 173 -8.01 2.75 17.41
N LEU A 174 -7.08 3.69 17.19
CA LEU A 174 -5.65 3.46 17.45
C LEU A 174 -5.36 3.26 18.95
N LEU A 175 -4.57 2.23 19.25
CA LEU A 175 -4.06 1.96 20.59
C LEU A 175 -3.05 3.04 21.03
N PRO A 176 -2.83 3.24 22.35
CA PRO A 176 -1.87 4.23 22.84
C PRO A 176 -0.45 4.08 22.25
N GLN A 177 0.02 2.84 22.10
CA GLN A 177 1.32 2.54 21.49
C GLN A 177 1.38 2.88 19.99
N GLU A 178 0.28 2.71 19.26
CA GLU A 178 0.19 2.99 17.82
C GLU A 178 0.18 4.51 17.59
N LYS A 179 -0.56 5.26 18.43
CA LYS A 179 -0.51 6.73 18.46
C LYS A 179 0.88 7.24 18.80
N ALA A 180 1.52 6.69 19.83
CA ALA A 180 2.87 7.07 20.22
C ALA A 180 3.89 6.80 19.10
N TRP A 181 3.78 5.65 18.43
CA TRP A 181 4.64 5.32 17.29
C TRP A 181 4.42 6.28 16.11
N LEU A 182 3.17 6.57 15.74
CA LEU A 182 2.86 7.52 14.67
C LEU A 182 3.39 8.91 15.02
N LYS A 183 3.17 9.38 16.25
CA LYS A 183 3.67 10.66 16.73
C LYS A 183 5.19 10.76 16.65
N SER A 184 5.90 9.73 17.12
CA SER A 184 7.36 9.67 17.05
C SER A 184 7.86 9.68 15.60
N SER A 185 7.18 8.95 14.72
CA SER A 185 7.53 8.86 13.30
C SER A 185 7.31 10.20 12.58
N LEU A 186 6.20 10.87 12.86
CA LEU A 186 5.91 12.20 12.31
C LEU A 186 6.88 13.27 12.80
N ASN A 187 7.21 13.29 14.10
CA ASN A 187 8.20 14.23 14.64
C ASN A 187 9.58 14.02 14.04
N ARG A 188 9.92 12.79 13.65
CA ARG A 188 11.18 12.50 12.98
C ARG A 188 11.18 12.96 11.53
N GLN A 189 10.13 12.61 10.78
CA GLN A 189 10.01 13.01 9.37
C GLN A 189 9.85 14.53 9.21
N PHE A 190 9.17 15.19 10.16
CA PHE A 190 8.86 16.62 10.14
C PHE A 190 9.36 17.30 11.42
N PRO A 191 10.67 17.61 11.52
CA PRO A 191 11.25 18.25 12.71
C PRO A 191 10.63 19.62 13.03
N GLU A 192 10.13 20.34 12.01
CA GLU A 192 9.44 21.62 12.16
C GLU A 192 7.97 21.47 12.62
N GLY A 193 7.49 20.23 12.73
CA GLY A 193 6.15 19.88 13.18
C GLY A 193 5.22 19.46 12.05
N HIS A 194 4.28 18.57 12.38
CA HIS A 194 3.21 18.13 11.49
C HIS A 194 1.84 18.39 12.14
N ALA A 195 0.86 18.85 11.36
CA ALA A 195 -0.44 19.26 11.88
C ALA A 195 -1.19 18.16 12.66
N TRP A 196 -0.89 16.88 12.38
CA TRP A 196 -1.52 15.74 13.05
C TRP A 196 -0.97 15.47 14.46
N VAL A 197 0.26 15.91 14.76
CA VAL A 197 0.95 15.63 16.04
C VAL A 197 0.17 16.16 17.24
N LYS A 198 -0.57 17.26 17.09
CA LYS A 198 -1.38 17.85 18.17
C LYS A 198 -2.61 17.01 18.58
N PHE A 199 -2.96 16.00 17.77
CA PHE A 199 -4.09 15.09 18.04
C PHE A 199 -3.65 13.70 18.50
N LEU A 200 -2.33 13.43 18.50
CA LEU A 200 -1.70 12.17 18.90
C LEU A 200 -1.06 12.29 20.29
#